data_AF-A0A1R1FS16-F1
#
_entry.id   AF-A0A1R1FS16-F1
#
_cell.length_a   1.000
_cell.length_b   1.000
_cell.length_c   1.000
_cell.angle_alpha   90.00
_cell.angle_beta   90.00
_cell.angle_gamma   90.00
#
_symmetry.space_group_name_H-M   'P 1'
#
loop_
_entity.id
_entity.type
_entity.pdbx_description
1 polymer ?
#
loop_
_entity_poly.entity_id
_entity_poly.type
_entity_poly.pdbx_seq_one_letter_code
_entity_poly.pdbx_strand_id
1 'polypeptide(L)'
;MEPISYTNYSWSYQGIDGAVSSQELRQARVILQTELQELLSASLSPIEWYHTVNELHDRIARKAVELCIQGMVEEGFGQPPVPYAFIVFGSSGREEATLWSDQDNGMIISDTPHEGKEEYFAQLGQRMTDMLEEIGYAKCEGKVMCSEPLWRKTLASWKQQLADWSSDLNWEPVRNLIIASDMRFVAGEQSLSEEWITSFYEQFRLVPELSDAVLRNTVKHKATLNVLGRVVTERFGEHAGGFDVKYGLYIPLVNSARYLALQHGIKEASTLKRMERLTSLEAVPFTLLDACQRAFIAALKFRRSTPVVIQGDLQHSSGFLDEKQMKQKQIHYELRDTLGLVRRVHRALQRQLRFAERRRP
;
A
#
# COMPACT_ATOMS: atom_id res chain seq x y z
N MET A 1 6.42 -22.91 -14.24
CA MET A 1 5.44 -21.90 -13.83
C MET A 1 4.71 -21.51 -15.10
N GLU A 2 3.40 -21.76 -15.18
CA GLU A 2 2.63 -21.18 -16.29
C GLU A 2 2.46 -19.67 -16.05
N PRO A 3 2.58 -18.82 -17.09
CA PRO A 3 2.30 -17.41 -16.95
C PRO A 3 0.89 -17.18 -16.38
N ILE A 4 0.74 -16.15 -15.55
CA ILE A 4 -0.60 -15.70 -15.12
C ILE A 4 -1.38 -15.35 -16.40
N SER A 5 -2.38 -16.15 -16.72
CA SER A 5 -3.24 -15.92 -17.89
C SER A 5 -4.21 -14.79 -17.57
N TYR A 6 -4.10 -13.68 -18.29
CA TYR A 6 -5.02 -12.55 -18.20
C TYR A 6 -6.14 -12.71 -19.24
N THR A 7 -7.38 -12.62 -18.80
CA THR A 7 -8.52 -12.40 -19.67
C THR A 7 -8.46 -10.93 -20.12
N ASN A 8 -8.25 -10.67 -21.41
CA ASN A 8 -8.13 -9.30 -21.95
C ASN A 8 -9.49 -8.57 -21.93
N TYR A 9 -9.91 -8.11 -20.76
CA TYR A 9 -10.90 -7.04 -20.67
C TYR A 9 -10.22 -5.73 -21.09
N SER A 10 -10.65 -5.17 -22.23
CA SER A 10 -10.18 -3.85 -22.68
C SER A 10 -10.96 -2.77 -21.93
N TRP A 11 -10.41 -2.32 -20.80
CA TRP A 11 -10.97 -1.21 -20.03
C TRP A 11 -10.74 0.12 -20.76
N SER A 12 -11.80 0.94 -20.89
CA SER A 12 -11.67 2.29 -21.43
C SER A 12 -11.40 3.27 -20.29
N TYR A 13 -10.23 3.91 -20.32
CA TYR A 13 -9.85 4.96 -19.37
C TYR A 13 -10.01 6.37 -19.96
N GLN A 14 -10.67 6.51 -21.12
CA GLN A 14 -10.82 7.78 -21.83
C GLN A 14 -11.48 8.88 -20.97
N GLY A 15 -12.43 8.51 -20.10
CA GLY A 15 -13.06 9.45 -19.17
C GLY A 15 -12.10 10.03 -18.13
N ILE A 16 -11.04 9.30 -17.77
CA ILE A 16 -9.99 9.80 -16.87
C ILE A 16 -8.97 10.61 -17.65
N ASP A 17 -8.45 10.04 -18.74
CA ASP A 17 -7.37 10.66 -19.51
C ASP A 17 -7.80 12.02 -20.10
N GLY A 18 -9.09 12.14 -20.45
CA GLY A 18 -9.70 13.36 -20.99
C GLY A 18 -10.32 14.32 -19.96
N ALA A 19 -10.31 13.99 -18.66
CA ALA A 19 -10.94 14.82 -17.64
C ALA A 19 -10.25 16.20 -17.52
N VAL A 20 -11.03 17.27 -17.43
CA VAL A 20 -10.52 18.65 -17.25
C VAL A 20 -10.83 19.23 -15.87
N SER A 21 -11.44 18.45 -14.97
CA SER A 21 -11.80 18.89 -13.62
C SER A 21 -11.81 17.73 -12.61
N SER A 22 -11.78 18.04 -11.30
CA SER A 22 -11.93 17.06 -10.22
C SER A 22 -13.28 16.35 -10.26
N GLN A 23 -14.34 17.04 -10.70
CA GLN A 23 -15.68 16.50 -10.85
C GLN A 23 -15.76 15.43 -11.96
N GLU A 24 -15.14 15.69 -13.11
CA GLU A 24 -15.06 14.70 -14.19
C GLU A 24 -14.24 13.48 -13.80
N LEU A 25 -13.13 13.68 -13.07
CA LEU A 25 -12.35 12.57 -12.50
C LEU A 25 -13.16 11.73 -11.50
N ARG A 26 -13.95 12.38 -10.64
CA ARG A 26 -14.86 11.69 -9.72
C ARG A 26 -15.89 10.87 -10.50
N GLN A 27 -16.52 11.45 -11.51
CA GLN A 27 -17.51 10.76 -12.32
C GLN A 27 -16.91 9.54 -13.05
N ALA A 28 -15.74 9.72 -13.68
CA ALA A 28 -15.05 8.63 -14.36
C ALA A 28 -14.64 7.51 -13.39
N ARG A 29 -14.21 7.87 -12.17
CA ARG A 29 -13.99 6.91 -11.09
C ARG A 29 -15.27 6.14 -10.79
N VAL A 30 -16.37 6.82 -10.44
CA VAL A 30 -17.64 6.19 -10.05
C VAL A 30 -18.14 5.20 -11.09
N ILE A 31 -18.05 5.54 -12.39
CA ILE A 31 -18.42 4.66 -13.50
C ILE A 31 -17.59 3.37 -13.45
N LEU A 32 -16.25 3.48 -13.44
CA LEU A 32 -15.36 2.32 -13.45
C LEU A 32 -15.45 1.49 -12.16
N GLN A 33 -15.69 2.13 -11.00
CA GLN A 33 -15.93 1.41 -9.75
C GLN A 33 -17.18 0.53 -9.83
N THR A 34 -18.23 1.04 -10.47
CA THR A 34 -19.49 0.31 -10.63
C THR A 34 -19.30 -0.91 -11.54
N GLU A 35 -18.66 -0.72 -12.70
CA GLU A 35 -18.33 -1.81 -13.62
C GLU A 35 -17.44 -2.89 -12.97
N LEU A 36 -16.41 -2.48 -12.22
CA LEU A 36 -15.52 -3.40 -11.50
C LEU A 36 -16.23 -4.19 -10.40
N GLN A 37 -17.24 -3.60 -9.76
CA GLN A 37 -18.01 -4.25 -8.71
C GLN A 37 -19.01 -5.27 -9.29
N GLU A 38 -19.63 -4.96 -10.43
CA GLU A 38 -20.51 -5.91 -11.15
C GLU A 38 -19.73 -7.15 -11.61
N LEU A 39 -18.53 -6.95 -12.17
CA LEU A 39 -17.66 -8.01 -12.67
C LEU A 39 -16.98 -8.84 -11.56
N LEU A 40 -16.96 -8.36 -10.32
CA LEU A 40 -16.47 -9.08 -9.14
C LEU A 40 -17.22 -10.41 -8.94
N SER A 41 -18.49 -10.45 -9.34
CA SER A 41 -19.38 -11.62 -9.18
C SER A 41 -19.33 -12.62 -10.33
N ALA A 42 -18.77 -12.23 -11.49
CA ALA A 42 -18.99 -12.94 -12.74
C ALA A 42 -17.72 -13.52 -13.42
N SER A 43 -16.53 -12.88 -13.33
CA SER A 43 -15.45 -13.25 -14.28
C SER A 43 -13.99 -13.01 -13.89
N LEU A 44 -13.65 -12.12 -12.94
CA LEU A 44 -12.25 -11.72 -12.71
C LEU A 44 -11.58 -12.45 -11.55
N SER A 45 -10.36 -12.96 -11.79
CA SER A 45 -9.49 -13.41 -10.71
C SER A 45 -9.17 -12.25 -9.74
N PRO A 46 -8.78 -12.53 -8.49
CA PRO A 46 -8.32 -11.50 -7.56
C PRO A 46 -7.20 -10.64 -8.16
N ILE A 47 -6.24 -11.25 -8.86
CA ILE A 47 -5.09 -10.54 -9.42
C ILE A 47 -5.50 -9.55 -10.51
N GLU A 48 -6.32 -9.99 -11.47
CA GLU A 48 -6.79 -9.12 -12.57
C GLU A 48 -7.60 -7.93 -12.04
N TRP A 49 -8.41 -8.16 -11.01
CA TRP A 49 -9.20 -7.10 -10.39
C TRP A 49 -8.30 -6.05 -9.71
N TYR A 50 -7.35 -6.47 -8.86
CA TYR A 50 -6.43 -5.52 -8.22
C TYR A 50 -5.55 -4.80 -9.25
N HIS A 51 -5.10 -5.48 -10.30
CA HIS A 51 -4.36 -4.84 -11.39
C HIS A 51 -5.19 -3.72 -12.04
N THR A 52 -6.45 -4.00 -12.40
CA THR A 52 -7.33 -3.00 -13.02
C THR A 52 -7.62 -1.83 -12.07
N VAL A 53 -7.91 -2.12 -10.80
CA VAL A 53 -8.17 -1.11 -9.77
C VAL A 53 -6.97 -0.20 -9.55
N ASN A 54 -5.75 -0.75 -9.53
CA ASN A 54 -4.56 0.05 -9.29
C ASN A 54 -4.13 0.83 -10.53
N GLU A 55 -4.37 0.31 -11.75
CA GLU A 55 -4.22 1.09 -12.99
C GLU A 55 -5.20 2.28 -13.03
N LEU A 56 -6.45 2.07 -12.63
CA LEU A 56 -7.45 3.13 -12.43
C LEU A 56 -6.94 4.21 -11.47
N HIS A 57 -6.47 3.81 -10.29
CA HIS A 57 -5.97 4.74 -9.27
C HIS A 57 -4.75 5.53 -9.74
N ASP A 58 -3.81 4.86 -10.41
CA ASP A 58 -2.61 5.50 -10.95
C ASP A 58 -2.92 6.54 -12.03
N ARG A 59 -3.85 6.23 -12.94
CA ARG A 59 -4.30 7.18 -13.97
C ARG A 59 -4.97 8.40 -13.37
N ILE A 60 -5.86 8.19 -12.38
CA ILE A 60 -6.50 9.30 -11.66
C ILE A 60 -5.44 10.15 -10.96
N ALA A 61 -4.46 9.53 -10.28
CA ALA A 61 -3.40 10.26 -9.60
C ALA A 61 -2.55 11.08 -10.57
N ARG A 62 -2.13 10.52 -11.71
CA ARG A 62 -1.40 11.26 -12.76
C ARG A 62 -2.22 12.43 -13.29
N LYS A 63 -3.50 12.20 -13.59
CA LYS A 63 -4.37 13.26 -14.11
C LYS A 63 -4.63 14.36 -13.09
N ALA A 64 -4.82 14.00 -11.83
CA ALA A 64 -4.98 14.96 -10.75
C ALA A 64 -3.71 15.82 -10.56
N VAL A 65 -2.50 15.24 -10.69
CA VAL A 65 -1.25 16.01 -10.71
C VAL A 65 -1.24 17.04 -11.85
N GLU A 66 -1.63 16.64 -13.07
CA GLU A 66 -1.74 17.55 -14.23
C GLU A 66 -2.70 18.72 -13.95
N LEU A 67 -3.91 18.41 -13.47
CA LEU A 67 -4.94 19.42 -13.16
C LEU A 67 -4.52 20.35 -12.02
N CYS A 68 -3.83 19.83 -10.99
CA CYS A 68 -3.29 20.65 -9.91
C CYS A 68 -2.27 21.65 -10.45
N ILE A 69 -1.33 21.21 -11.30
CA ILE A 69 -0.34 22.10 -11.91
C ILE A 69 -1.00 23.12 -12.83
N GLN A 70 -1.97 22.70 -13.65
CA GLN A 70 -2.72 23.61 -14.51
C GLN A 70 -3.37 24.72 -13.67
N GLY A 71 -4.07 24.37 -12.59
CA GLY A 71 -4.67 25.38 -11.72
C GLY A 71 -3.64 26.28 -11.02
N MET A 72 -2.45 25.75 -10.66
CA MET A 72 -1.35 26.56 -10.14
C MET A 72 -0.87 27.61 -11.16
N VAL A 73 -0.81 27.25 -12.45
CA VAL A 73 -0.46 28.18 -13.54
C VAL A 73 -1.52 29.26 -13.70
N GLU A 74 -2.80 28.88 -13.72
CA GLU A 74 -3.94 29.80 -13.88
C GLU A 74 -4.03 30.83 -12.74
N GLU A 75 -3.62 30.44 -11.53
CA GLU A 75 -3.59 31.31 -10.35
C GLU A 75 -2.30 32.13 -10.21
N GLY A 76 -1.36 31.99 -11.15
CA GLY A 76 -0.13 32.79 -11.20
C GLY A 76 1.06 32.23 -10.43
N PHE A 77 0.97 31.02 -9.86
CA PHE A 77 2.15 30.33 -9.28
C PHE A 77 3.11 29.83 -10.35
N GLY A 78 2.61 29.57 -11.56
CA GLY A 78 3.40 29.08 -12.70
C GLY A 78 3.64 27.57 -12.71
N GLN A 79 4.57 27.13 -13.56
CA GLN A 79 4.99 25.73 -13.68
C GLN A 79 5.86 25.31 -12.49
N PRO A 80 6.02 24.00 -12.23
CA PRO A 80 6.94 23.52 -11.19
C PRO A 80 8.34 24.11 -11.38
N PRO A 81 8.88 24.83 -10.37
CA PRO A 81 10.11 25.60 -10.53
C PRO A 81 11.36 24.72 -10.65
N VAL A 82 11.27 23.46 -10.23
CA VAL A 82 12.30 22.44 -10.36
C VAL A 82 11.65 21.06 -10.58
N PRO A 83 12.39 20.05 -11.08
CA PRO A 83 11.86 18.69 -11.21
C PRO A 83 11.39 18.13 -9.86
N TYR A 84 10.38 17.27 -9.91
CA TYR A 84 9.85 16.56 -8.74
C TYR A 84 9.31 15.20 -9.15
N ALA A 85 9.15 14.29 -8.19
CA ALA A 85 8.46 13.02 -8.36
C ALA A 85 7.28 12.95 -7.39
N PHE A 86 6.07 12.71 -7.91
CA PHE A 86 4.93 12.30 -7.11
C PHE A 86 4.99 10.78 -6.92
N ILE A 87 4.95 10.37 -5.66
CA ILE A 87 5.13 9.00 -5.22
C ILE A 87 3.97 8.57 -4.34
N VAL A 88 3.67 7.27 -4.33
CA VAL A 88 2.65 6.67 -3.47
C VAL A 88 3.26 5.64 -2.54
N PHE A 89 2.61 5.40 -1.41
CA PHE A 89 3.03 4.42 -0.39
C PHE A 89 1.88 3.46 -0.10
N GLY A 90 2.05 2.61 0.90
CA GLY A 90 0.96 1.80 1.41
C GLY A 90 0.41 0.85 0.34
N SER A 91 -0.89 0.59 0.35
CA SER A 91 -1.49 -0.32 -0.64
C SER A 91 -1.38 0.19 -2.07
N SER A 92 -1.41 1.50 -2.30
CA SER A 92 -1.22 2.08 -3.65
C SER A 92 0.20 1.82 -4.16
N GLY A 93 1.20 1.99 -3.30
CA GLY A 93 2.59 1.67 -3.61
C GLY A 93 2.83 0.19 -3.93
N ARG A 94 2.15 -0.70 -3.21
CA ARG A 94 2.23 -2.15 -3.44
C ARG A 94 1.35 -2.67 -4.60
N GLU A 95 0.58 -1.80 -5.27
CA GLU A 95 -0.40 -2.18 -6.31
C GLU A 95 -1.50 -3.11 -5.76
N GLU A 96 -1.95 -2.83 -4.53
CA GLU A 96 -2.88 -3.62 -3.73
C GLU A 96 -4.01 -2.75 -3.16
N ALA A 97 -4.25 -1.56 -3.70
CA ALA A 97 -5.36 -0.71 -3.28
C ALA A 97 -6.70 -1.33 -3.71
N THR A 98 -7.72 -1.11 -2.88
CA THR A 98 -9.14 -1.40 -3.18
C THR A 98 -9.85 -0.12 -3.62
N LEU A 99 -11.06 -0.23 -4.18
CA LEU A 99 -11.88 0.90 -4.62
C LEU A 99 -12.13 1.99 -3.54
N TRP A 100 -12.08 1.58 -2.27
CA TRP A 100 -12.31 2.41 -1.08
C TRP A 100 -11.03 2.67 -0.26
N SER A 101 -9.85 2.48 -0.86
CA SER A 101 -8.59 2.85 -0.20
C SER A 101 -8.44 4.36 -0.07
N ASP A 102 -7.79 4.77 1.00
CA ASP A 102 -7.36 6.14 1.27
C ASP A 102 -6.15 6.53 0.40
N GLN A 103 -5.76 7.81 0.47
CA GLN A 103 -4.57 8.31 -0.21
C GLN A 103 -3.34 8.27 0.71
N ASP A 104 -2.34 7.47 0.30
CA ASP A 104 -0.99 7.46 0.88
C ASP A 104 0.01 7.93 -0.19
N ASN A 105 0.49 9.18 -0.09
CA ASN A 105 1.35 9.79 -1.11
C ASN A 105 2.41 10.76 -0.56
N GLY A 106 3.32 11.18 -1.43
CA GLY A 106 4.41 12.10 -1.11
C GLY A 106 5.03 12.73 -2.36
N MET A 107 5.99 13.63 -2.14
CA MET A 107 6.78 14.24 -3.21
C MET A 107 8.27 14.23 -2.86
N ILE A 108 9.08 13.89 -3.87
CA ILE A 108 10.54 14.07 -3.85
C ILE A 108 10.86 15.23 -4.78
N ILE A 109 11.41 16.30 -4.24
CA ILE A 109 11.72 17.54 -4.96
C ILE A 109 13.20 17.55 -5.32
N SER A 110 13.56 18.06 -6.49
CA SER A 110 14.95 18.24 -6.88
C SER A 110 15.69 19.18 -5.93
N ASP A 111 16.96 18.87 -5.68
CA ASP A 111 17.85 19.72 -4.88
C ASP A 111 18.27 21.00 -5.62
N THR A 112 17.94 21.14 -6.92
CA THR A 112 18.19 22.36 -7.71
C THR A 112 17.74 23.61 -6.94
N PRO A 113 18.60 24.63 -6.78
CA PRO A 113 18.24 25.86 -6.11
C PRO A 113 17.19 26.64 -6.92
N HIS A 114 16.11 27.06 -6.25
CA HIS A 114 15.12 27.98 -6.80
C HIS A 114 14.39 28.69 -5.66
N GLU A 115 14.23 30.00 -5.77
CA GLU A 115 13.50 30.82 -4.79
C GLU A 115 12.01 30.47 -4.80
N GLY A 116 11.40 30.30 -3.64
CA GLY A 116 9.97 29.95 -3.57
C GLY A 116 9.62 28.50 -3.91
N LYS A 117 10.59 27.61 -4.20
CA LYS A 117 10.29 26.18 -4.47
C LYS A 117 9.55 25.51 -3.31
N GLU A 118 9.93 25.83 -2.07
CA GLU A 118 9.32 25.25 -0.89
C GLU A 118 7.84 25.65 -0.75
N GLU A 119 7.53 26.91 -1.03
CA GLU A 119 6.17 27.44 -1.03
C GLU A 119 5.34 26.85 -2.17
N TYR A 120 5.90 26.81 -3.39
CA TYR A 120 5.26 26.19 -4.55
C TYR A 120 4.84 24.75 -4.26
N PHE A 121 5.77 23.93 -3.78
CA PHE A 121 5.47 22.52 -3.51
C PHE A 121 4.59 22.33 -2.28
N ALA A 122 4.62 23.22 -1.29
CA ALA A 122 3.66 23.21 -0.18
C ALA A 122 2.24 23.40 -0.71
N GLN A 123 2.05 24.40 -1.57
CA GLN A 123 0.75 24.69 -2.17
C GLN A 123 0.29 23.57 -3.11
N LEU A 124 1.19 23.05 -3.94
CA LEU A 124 0.89 21.90 -4.80
C LEU A 124 0.50 20.66 -3.99
N GLY A 125 1.23 20.37 -2.91
CA GLY A 125 0.93 19.24 -2.03
C GLY A 125 -0.44 19.36 -1.37
N GLN A 126 -0.80 20.55 -0.88
CA GLN A 126 -2.12 20.80 -0.31
C GLN A 126 -3.23 20.61 -1.36
N ARG A 127 -3.07 21.22 -2.54
CA ARG A 127 -4.02 21.10 -3.66
C ARG A 127 -4.20 19.65 -4.12
N MET A 128 -3.10 18.91 -4.22
CA MET A 128 -3.11 17.51 -4.61
C MET A 128 -3.90 16.65 -3.61
N THR A 129 -3.67 16.84 -2.31
CA THR A 129 -4.39 16.14 -1.25
C THR A 129 -5.89 16.48 -1.24
N ASP A 130 -6.25 17.75 -1.37
CA ASP A 130 -7.65 18.19 -1.38
C ASP A 130 -8.38 17.71 -2.65
N MET A 131 -7.74 17.78 -3.82
CA MET A 131 -8.32 17.28 -5.06
C MET A 131 -8.58 15.77 -5.02
N LEU A 132 -7.67 14.98 -4.47
CA LEU A 132 -7.90 13.53 -4.30
C LEU A 132 -9.06 13.27 -3.34
N GLU A 133 -9.23 14.07 -2.29
CA GLU A 133 -10.38 13.99 -1.40
C GLU A 133 -11.69 14.29 -2.14
N GLU A 134 -11.73 15.35 -2.96
CA GLU A 134 -12.88 15.67 -3.83
C GLU A 134 -13.20 14.54 -4.82
N ILE A 135 -12.18 13.88 -5.38
CA ILE A 135 -12.35 12.72 -6.27
C ILE A 135 -12.82 11.47 -5.50
N GLY A 136 -12.71 11.46 -4.17
CA GLY A 136 -13.23 10.40 -3.30
C GLY A 136 -12.19 9.56 -2.55
N TYR A 137 -10.92 9.99 -2.50
CA TYR A 137 -9.87 9.35 -1.70
C TYR A 137 -9.79 10.04 -0.34
N ALA A 138 -10.32 9.40 0.69
CA ALA A 138 -10.27 9.93 2.04
C ALA A 138 -8.83 10.27 2.45
N LYS A 139 -8.65 11.41 3.14
CA LYS A 139 -7.38 11.78 3.74
C LYS A 139 -6.89 10.68 4.68
N CYS A 140 -5.60 10.33 4.60
CA CYS A 140 -5.00 9.34 5.46
C CYS A 140 -4.99 9.84 6.91
N GLU A 141 -5.63 9.10 7.83
CA GLU A 141 -5.63 9.40 9.27
C GLU A 141 -4.21 9.47 9.85
N GLY A 142 -3.30 8.68 9.26
CA GLY A 142 -1.88 8.65 9.61
C GLY A 142 -1.04 9.78 9.00
N LYS A 143 -1.66 10.72 8.28
CA LYS A 143 -1.00 11.88 7.66
C LYS A 143 0.15 11.52 6.71
N VAL A 144 -0.04 10.47 5.90
CA VAL A 144 0.92 10.03 4.88
C VAL A 144 0.56 10.68 3.53
N MET A 145 0.74 11.99 3.42
CA MET A 145 0.29 12.77 2.26
C MET A 145 1.30 13.86 1.91
N CYS A 146 1.40 14.23 0.63
CA CYS A 146 2.29 15.30 0.16
C CYS A 146 1.93 16.70 0.70
N SER A 147 0.74 16.90 1.27
CA SER A 147 0.41 18.08 2.07
C SER A 147 1.20 18.17 3.38
N GLU A 148 1.76 17.06 3.86
CA GLU A 148 2.48 16.97 5.12
C GLU A 148 3.99 17.10 4.88
N PRO A 149 4.70 18.02 5.56
CA PRO A 149 6.14 18.23 5.35
C PRO A 149 7.01 16.98 5.59
N LEU A 150 6.50 16.00 6.32
CA LEU A 150 7.18 14.72 6.53
C LEU A 150 7.31 13.91 5.22
N TRP A 151 6.36 14.06 4.30
CA TRP A 151 6.26 13.30 3.05
C TRP A 151 6.48 14.16 1.79
N ARG A 152 6.86 15.42 1.96
CA ARG A 152 7.22 16.34 0.88
C ARG A 152 8.55 17.02 1.20
N LYS A 153 9.60 16.63 0.50
CA LYS A 153 10.97 17.10 0.77
C LYS A 153 11.82 17.11 -0.48
N THR A 154 12.92 17.86 -0.45
CA THR A 154 14.00 17.68 -1.43
C THR A 154 14.64 16.31 -1.30
N LEU A 155 15.30 15.82 -2.34
CA LEU A 155 15.97 14.51 -2.32
C LEU A 155 17.06 14.45 -1.24
N ALA A 156 17.87 15.49 -1.07
CA ALA A 156 18.85 15.57 0.02
C ALA A 156 18.18 15.50 1.40
N SER A 157 17.08 16.23 1.61
CA SER A 157 16.32 16.22 2.86
C SER A 157 15.67 14.87 3.13
N TRP A 158 15.21 14.17 2.08
CA TRP A 158 14.73 12.79 2.17
C TRP A 158 15.83 11.83 2.62
N LYS A 159 17.04 11.92 2.03
CA LYS A 159 18.18 11.10 2.42
C LYS A 159 18.55 11.30 3.89
N GLN A 160 18.53 12.55 4.38
CA GLN A 160 18.74 12.84 5.79
C GLN A 160 17.65 12.22 6.66
N GLN A 161 16.37 12.39 6.30
CA GLN A 161 15.26 11.79 7.04
C GLN A 161 15.35 10.25 7.10
N LEU A 162 15.77 9.60 6.01
CA LEU A 162 15.99 8.16 5.99
C LEU A 162 17.10 7.73 6.96
N ALA A 163 18.19 8.49 7.03
CA ALA A 163 19.26 8.27 8.00
C ALA A 163 18.76 8.46 9.44
N ASP A 164 18.02 9.53 9.70
CA ASP A 164 17.45 9.83 11.02
C ASP A 164 16.51 8.70 11.48
N TRP A 165 15.56 8.30 10.62
CA TRP A 165 14.66 7.19 10.94
C TRP A 165 15.36 5.85 11.12
N SER A 166 16.48 5.64 10.43
CA SER A 166 17.25 4.39 10.54
C SER A 166 18.13 4.36 11.78
N SER A 167 18.54 5.52 12.28
CA SER A 167 19.31 5.66 13.53
C SER A 167 18.45 5.52 14.79
N ASP A 168 17.16 5.83 14.71
CA ASP A 168 16.20 5.69 15.81
C ASP A 168 15.35 4.42 15.66
N LEU A 169 15.72 3.36 16.40
CA LEU A 169 15.06 2.06 16.36
C LEU A 169 13.76 1.98 17.19
N ASN A 170 13.23 3.12 17.64
CA ASN A 170 11.93 3.22 18.28
C ASN A 170 10.78 2.93 17.31
N TRP A 171 9.56 2.81 17.87
CA TRP A 171 8.39 2.35 17.14
C TRP A 171 8.04 3.20 15.91
N GLU A 172 8.01 4.52 16.08
CA GLU A 172 7.49 5.45 15.08
C GLU A 172 8.43 5.66 13.88
N PRO A 173 9.74 5.91 14.05
CA PRO A 173 10.64 6.03 12.90
C PRO A 173 10.74 4.73 12.09
N VAL A 174 10.77 3.58 12.76
CA VAL A 174 10.73 2.26 12.10
C VAL A 174 9.39 2.05 11.37
N ARG A 175 8.27 2.49 11.94
CA ARG A 175 6.98 2.46 11.25
C ARG A 175 7.01 3.31 9.97
N ASN A 176 7.62 4.49 10.01
CA ASN A 176 7.76 5.35 8.84
C ASN A 176 8.64 4.70 7.76
N LEU A 177 9.75 4.05 8.13
CA LEU A 177 10.55 3.26 7.19
C LEU A 177 9.78 2.10 6.57
N ILE A 178 8.93 1.42 7.35
CA ILE A 178 8.08 0.34 6.84
C ILE A 178 7.09 0.88 5.80
N ILE A 179 6.46 2.03 6.04
CA ILE A 179 5.58 2.70 5.07
C ILE A 179 6.39 3.09 3.82
N ALA A 180 7.54 3.73 4.03
CA ALA A 180 8.41 4.21 2.96
C ALA A 180 8.99 3.07 2.10
N SER A 181 9.14 1.86 2.64
CA SER A 181 9.59 0.69 1.87
C SER A 181 8.65 0.27 0.75
N ASP A 182 7.39 0.74 0.79
CA ASP A 182 6.39 0.51 -0.25
C ASP A 182 6.33 1.64 -1.28
N MET A 183 7.27 2.58 -1.25
CA MET A 183 7.29 3.71 -2.18
C MET A 183 7.28 3.23 -3.64
N ARG A 184 6.41 3.85 -4.44
CA ARG A 184 6.38 3.67 -5.89
C ARG A 184 6.16 5.01 -6.60
N PHE A 185 6.88 5.19 -7.70
CA PHE A 185 6.73 6.33 -8.60
C PHE A 185 5.40 6.31 -9.36
N VAL A 186 4.78 7.48 -9.52
CA VAL A 186 3.53 7.64 -10.30
C VAL A 186 3.64 8.72 -11.37
N ALA A 187 4.19 9.90 -11.06
CA ALA A 187 4.28 11.02 -11.99
C ALA A 187 5.52 11.92 -11.75
N GLY A 188 5.96 12.64 -12.77
CA GLY A 188 7.10 13.56 -12.71
C GLY A 188 8.43 12.93 -13.14
N GLU A 189 9.50 13.26 -12.45
CA GLU A 189 10.87 12.85 -12.78
C GLU A 189 11.25 11.54 -12.06
N GLN A 190 11.20 10.41 -12.78
CA GLN A 190 11.39 9.07 -12.22
C GLN A 190 12.77 8.90 -11.56
N SER A 191 13.82 9.53 -12.10
CA SER A 191 15.20 9.39 -11.58
C SER A 191 15.34 9.78 -10.10
N LEU A 192 14.55 10.76 -9.63
CA LEU A 192 14.52 11.17 -8.22
C LEU A 192 14.05 10.02 -7.31
N SER A 193 13.06 9.25 -7.75
CA SER A 193 12.55 8.11 -7.00
C SER A 193 13.53 6.93 -6.98
N GLU A 194 14.25 6.71 -8.08
CA GLU A 194 15.26 5.65 -8.20
C GLU A 194 16.48 5.92 -7.29
N GLU A 195 16.90 7.17 -7.21
CA GLU A 195 17.96 7.61 -6.30
C GLU A 195 17.50 7.55 -4.83
N TRP A 196 16.24 7.89 -4.55
CA TRP A 196 15.64 7.71 -3.23
C TRP A 196 15.63 6.23 -2.82
N ILE A 197 15.21 5.32 -3.70
CA ILE A 197 15.19 3.87 -3.43
C ILE A 197 16.60 3.40 -3.10
N THR A 198 17.59 3.82 -3.89
CA THR A 198 19.00 3.47 -3.64
C THR A 198 19.45 3.93 -2.26
N SER A 199 19.06 5.14 -1.84
CA SER A 199 19.39 5.70 -0.53
C SER A 199 18.67 5.00 0.63
N PHE A 200 17.42 4.57 0.43
CA PHE A 200 16.65 3.78 1.38
C PHE A 200 17.32 2.44 1.67
N TYR A 201 17.70 1.69 0.63
CA TYR A 201 18.35 0.40 0.79
C TYR A 201 19.80 0.50 1.30
N GLU A 202 20.47 1.64 1.09
CA GLU A 202 21.76 1.92 1.75
C GLU A 202 21.61 1.89 3.29
N GLN A 203 20.51 2.38 3.85
CA GLN A 203 20.33 2.39 5.31
C GLN A 203 20.32 0.99 5.92
N PHE A 204 19.73 0.01 5.23
CA PHE A 204 19.74 -1.39 5.67
C PHE A 204 21.14 -2.03 5.59
N ARG A 205 22.05 -1.47 4.80
CA ARG A 205 23.46 -1.88 4.79
C ARG A 205 24.28 -1.19 5.89
N LEU A 206 23.97 0.07 6.18
CA LEU A 206 24.69 0.88 7.17
C LEU A 206 24.26 0.58 8.63
N VAL A 207 23.02 0.16 8.85
CA VAL A 207 22.45 -0.11 10.18
C VAL A 207 22.01 -1.58 10.28
N PRO A 208 22.91 -2.50 10.68
CA PRO A 208 22.59 -3.94 10.75
C PRO A 208 21.39 -4.28 11.64
N GLU A 209 21.16 -3.52 12.70
CA GLU A 209 20.07 -3.72 13.66
C GLU A 209 18.70 -3.28 13.14
N LEU A 210 18.65 -2.56 12.02
CA LEU A 210 17.41 -2.04 11.45
C LEU A 210 16.46 -3.17 11.05
N SER A 211 17.04 -4.25 10.51
CA SER A 211 16.38 -5.52 10.23
C SER A 211 15.58 -6.08 11.41
N ASP A 212 16.21 -6.14 12.59
CA ASP A 212 15.56 -6.59 13.81
C ASP A 212 14.48 -5.61 14.28
N ALA A 213 14.70 -4.31 14.10
CA ALA A 213 13.73 -3.29 14.45
C ALA A 213 12.45 -3.41 13.60
N VAL A 214 12.60 -3.63 12.30
CA VAL A 214 11.50 -3.94 11.38
C VAL A 214 10.81 -5.24 11.78
N LEU A 215 11.57 -6.27 12.19
CA LEU A 215 10.98 -7.52 12.68
C LEU A 215 10.16 -7.32 13.95
N ARG A 216 10.65 -6.54 14.93
CA ARG A 216 9.90 -6.15 16.14
C ARG A 216 8.59 -5.48 15.78
N ASN A 217 8.61 -4.57 14.80
CA ASN A 217 7.41 -3.89 14.30
C ASN A 217 6.43 -4.89 13.65
N THR A 218 6.97 -5.78 12.81
CA THR A 218 6.22 -6.79 12.05
C THR A 218 5.45 -7.76 12.95
N VAL A 219 6.04 -8.21 14.06
CA VAL A 219 5.43 -9.23 14.94
C VAL A 219 4.67 -8.68 16.14
N LYS A 220 4.53 -7.36 16.30
CA LYS A 220 3.82 -6.75 17.44
C LYS A 220 2.31 -7.01 17.39
N HIS A 221 1.70 -7.06 16.20
CA HIS A 221 0.27 -7.35 16.06
C HIS A 221 -0.03 -8.80 16.41
N LYS A 222 -0.97 -9.03 17.35
CA LYS A 222 -1.34 -10.38 17.79
C LYS A 222 -1.99 -11.17 16.66
N ALA A 223 -1.59 -12.42 16.49
CA ALA A 223 -2.26 -13.35 15.57
C ALA A 223 -3.76 -13.48 15.91
N THR A 224 -4.62 -13.36 14.90
CA THR A 224 -6.09 -13.37 14.97
C THR A 224 -6.71 -14.78 15.06
N LEU A 225 -5.92 -15.76 15.49
CA LEU A 225 -6.42 -17.06 15.94
C LEU A 225 -6.24 -17.16 17.44
N ASN A 226 -7.31 -17.53 18.14
CA ASN A 226 -7.21 -17.83 19.56
C ASN A 226 -6.44 -19.15 19.80
N VAL A 227 -6.15 -19.45 21.07
CA VAL A 227 -5.41 -20.66 21.47
C VAL A 227 -6.02 -21.96 20.94
N LEU A 228 -7.35 -22.01 20.80
CA LEU A 228 -8.12 -23.14 20.24
C LEU A 228 -8.20 -23.16 18.71
N GLY A 229 -7.53 -22.23 18.02
CA GLY A 229 -7.52 -22.15 16.56
C GLY A 229 -8.84 -21.64 15.95
N ARG A 230 -9.70 -20.98 16.74
CA ARG A 230 -10.88 -20.29 16.22
C ARG A 230 -10.50 -18.88 15.77
N VAL A 231 -11.19 -18.41 14.73
CA VAL A 231 -11.10 -17.04 14.21
C VAL A 231 -11.48 -16.08 15.34
N VAL A 232 -10.64 -15.07 15.59
CA VAL A 232 -10.95 -13.98 16.52
C VAL A 232 -11.81 -12.98 15.77
N THR A 233 -13.05 -12.81 16.22
CA THR A 233 -13.99 -11.81 15.71
C THR A 233 -14.05 -10.61 16.64
N GLU A 234 -14.56 -9.48 16.13
CA GLU A 234 -14.82 -8.32 16.96
C GLU A 234 -15.84 -8.64 18.04
N ARG A 235 -15.59 -8.15 19.25
CA ARG A 235 -16.40 -8.48 20.43
C ARG A 235 -17.53 -7.50 20.67
N PHE A 236 -17.36 -6.25 20.25
CA PHE A 236 -18.24 -5.13 20.56
C PHE A 236 -18.32 -4.17 19.36
N GLY A 237 -19.29 -3.26 19.39
CA GLY A 237 -19.49 -2.25 18.35
C GLY A 237 -20.25 -2.77 17.13
N GLU A 238 -20.31 -1.93 16.09
CA GLU A 238 -21.08 -2.17 14.86
C GLU A 238 -20.68 -3.46 14.12
N HIS A 239 -19.43 -3.89 14.26
CA HIS A 239 -18.89 -5.08 13.60
C HIS A 239 -18.80 -6.30 14.52
N ALA A 240 -19.47 -6.29 15.66
CA ALA A 240 -19.48 -7.43 16.60
C ALA A 240 -19.84 -8.74 15.88
N GLY A 241 -19.03 -9.78 16.09
CA GLY A 241 -19.16 -11.07 15.41
C GLY A 241 -18.54 -11.12 14.00
N GLY A 242 -18.08 -10.00 13.45
CA GLY A 242 -17.37 -9.91 12.17
C GLY A 242 -15.86 -10.14 12.28
N PHE A 243 -15.19 -10.34 11.15
CA PHE A 243 -13.76 -10.55 11.06
C PHE A 243 -13.07 -9.46 10.22
N ASP A 244 -12.10 -8.78 10.83
CA ASP A 244 -11.27 -7.78 10.15
C ASP A 244 -10.28 -8.44 9.18
N VAL A 245 -10.54 -8.33 7.88
CA VAL A 245 -9.69 -8.95 6.86
C VAL A 245 -8.34 -8.24 6.77
N LYS A 246 -8.33 -6.91 6.91
CA LYS A 246 -7.13 -6.07 6.73
C LYS A 246 -6.09 -6.44 7.79
N TYR A 247 -6.45 -6.33 9.07
CA TYR A 247 -5.52 -6.58 10.16
C TYR A 247 -5.40 -8.06 10.52
N GLY A 248 -6.41 -8.88 10.20
CA GLY A 248 -6.40 -10.31 10.52
C GLY A 248 -5.68 -11.20 9.52
N LEU A 249 -5.66 -10.85 8.23
CA LEU A 249 -5.04 -11.66 7.18
C LEU A 249 -4.02 -10.89 6.36
N TYR A 250 -4.44 -9.76 5.80
CA TYR A 250 -3.69 -9.06 4.76
C TYR A 250 -2.40 -8.44 5.29
N ILE A 251 -2.47 -7.56 6.29
CA ILE A 251 -1.30 -6.87 6.87
C ILE A 251 -0.26 -7.85 7.43
N PRO A 252 -0.62 -8.92 8.16
CA PRO A 252 0.36 -9.92 8.59
C PRO A 252 1.17 -10.55 7.45
N LEU A 253 0.53 -10.86 6.32
CA LEU A 253 1.20 -11.43 5.14
C LEU A 253 2.09 -10.39 4.46
N VAL A 254 1.57 -9.17 4.25
CA VAL A 254 2.34 -8.04 3.71
C VAL A 254 3.60 -7.78 4.55
N ASN A 255 3.45 -7.64 5.87
CA ASN A 255 4.57 -7.34 6.76
C ASN A 255 5.60 -8.48 6.78
N SER A 256 5.15 -9.73 6.72
CA SER A 256 6.05 -10.90 6.68
C SER A 256 6.88 -10.92 5.39
N ALA A 257 6.23 -10.73 4.24
CA ALA A 257 6.91 -10.67 2.94
C ALA A 257 7.83 -9.46 2.84
N ARG A 258 7.38 -8.29 3.31
CA ARG A 258 8.19 -7.06 3.36
C ARG A 258 9.43 -7.25 4.23
N TYR A 259 9.28 -7.79 5.44
CA TYR A 259 10.42 -8.04 6.32
C TYR A 259 11.46 -8.92 5.61
N LEU A 260 11.03 -10.06 5.07
CA LEU A 260 11.92 -10.96 4.33
C LEU A 260 12.56 -10.26 3.13
N ALA A 261 11.78 -9.51 2.33
CA ALA A 261 12.29 -8.78 1.18
C ALA A 261 13.38 -7.77 1.56
N LEU A 262 13.18 -7.02 2.64
CA LEU A 262 14.14 -6.05 3.17
C LEU A 262 15.44 -6.73 3.64
N GLN A 263 15.36 -7.90 4.28
CA GLN A 263 16.55 -8.68 4.67
C GLN A 263 17.45 -9.05 3.47
N HIS A 264 16.84 -9.23 2.31
CA HIS A 264 17.52 -9.65 1.08
C HIS A 264 17.74 -8.51 0.08
N GLY A 265 17.51 -7.26 0.47
CA GLY A 265 17.69 -6.10 -0.39
C GLY A 265 16.80 -6.08 -1.65
N ILE A 266 15.63 -6.73 -1.59
CA ILE A 266 14.68 -6.79 -2.70
C ILE A 266 13.92 -5.46 -2.80
N LYS A 267 14.11 -4.74 -3.90
CA LYS A 267 13.59 -3.39 -4.14
C LYS A 267 12.12 -3.31 -4.58
N GLU A 268 11.45 -4.45 -4.72
CA GLU A 268 10.03 -4.51 -5.11
C GLU A 268 9.13 -3.95 -4.01
N ALA A 269 8.11 -3.18 -4.38
CA ALA A 269 7.06 -2.73 -3.47
C ALA A 269 5.95 -3.79 -3.34
N SER A 270 5.47 -4.34 -4.46
CA SER A 270 4.37 -5.32 -4.48
C SER A 270 4.68 -6.56 -3.66
N THR A 271 3.72 -7.01 -2.84
CA THR A 271 3.91 -8.19 -1.97
C THR A 271 4.13 -9.47 -2.78
N LEU A 272 3.42 -9.64 -3.90
CA LEU A 272 3.61 -10.81 -4.76
C LEU A 272 4.97 -10.79 -5.45
N LYS A 273 5.36 -9.66 -6.04
CA LYS A 273 6.70 -9.50 -6.66
C LYS A 273 7.81 -9.73 -5.62
N ARG A 274 7.66 -9.25 -4.39
CA ARG A 274 8.58 -9.56 -3.27
C ARG A 274 8.71 -11.07 -3.04
N MET A 275 7.59 -11.81 -2.96
CA MET A 275 7.61 -13.28 -2.78
C MET A 275 8.23 -14.01 -3.99
N GLU A 276 7.98 -13.54 -5.22
CA GLU A 276 8.60 -14.08 -6.44
C GLU A 276 10.12 -13.90 -6.44
N ARG A 277 10.60 -12.71 -6.06
CA ARG A 277 12.02 -12.42 -5.92
C ARG A 277 12.66 -13.24 -4.80
N LEU A 278 12.00 -13.40 -3.65
CA LEU A 278 12.46 -14.28 -2.57
C LEU A 278 12.58 -15.73 -3.03
N THR A 279 11.67 -16.19 -3.88
CA THR A 279 11.72 -17.53 -4.46
C THR A 279 12.91 -17.68 -5.41
N SER A 280 13.15 -16.69 -6.27
CA SER A 280 14.25 -16.70 -7.23
C SER A 280 15.63 -16.65 -6.56
N LEU A 281 15.70 -16.07 -5.36
CA LEU A 281 16.91 -16.03 -4.54
C LEU A 281 17.07 -17.25 -3.62
N GLU A 282 16.12 -18.19 -3.63
CA GLU A 282 16.07 -19.33 -2.69
C GLU A 282 16.20 -18.91 -1.21
N ALA A 283 15.74 -17.69 -0.90
CA ALA A 283 15.90 -17.06 0.41
C ALA A 283 15.14 -17.79 1.52
N VAL A 284 14.04 -18.47 1.15
CA VAL A 284 13.13 -19.19 2.03
C VAL A 284 12.68 -20.46 1.29
N PRO A 285 12.38 -21.59 1.98
CA PRO A 285 11.90 -22.79 1.33
C PRO A 285 10.71 -22.52 0.40
N PHE A 286 10.81 -22.98 -0.85
CA PHE A 286 9.80 -22.76 -1.90
C PHE A 286 8.38 -23.13 -1.43
N THR A 287 8.24 -24.27 -0.74
CA THR A 287 6.93 -24.75 -0.23
C THR A 287 6.27 -23.78 0.75
N LEU A 288 7.06 -23.02 1.52
CA LEU A 288 6.54 -21.99 2.42
C LEU A 288 6.13 -20.73 1.64
N LEU A 289 6.94 -20.28 0.68
CA LEU A 289 6.63 -19.10 -0.14
C LEU A 289 5.40 -19.34 -1.02
N ASP A 290 5.29 -20.51 -1.66
CA ASP A 290 4.12 -20.91 -2.43
C ASP A 290 2.84 -20.90 -1.57
N ALA A 291 2.91 -21.44 -0.34
CA ALA A 291 1.79 -21.38 0.59
C ALA A 291 1.45 -19.93 0.95
N CYS A 292 2.45 -19.06 1.17
CA CYS A 292 2.24 -17.64 1.49
C CYS A 292 1.61 -16.87 0.34
N GLN A 293 2.01 -17.14 -0.90
CA GLN A 293 1.41 -16.55 -2.10
C GLN A 293 -0.07 -16.93 -2.21
N ARG A 294 -0.40 -18.23 -2.06
CA ARG A 294 -1.80 -18.69 -2.08
C ARG A 294 -2.63 -18.05 -0.97
N ALA A 295 -2.10 -17.97 0.25
CA ALA A 295 -2.77 -17.30 1.36
C ALA A 295 -2.94 -15.79 1.11
N PHE A 296 -1.98 -15.14 0.47
CA PHE A 296 -2.07 -13.73 0.11
C PHE A 296 -3.14 -13.48 -0.94
N ILE A 297 -3.24 -14.32 -1.96
CA ILE A 297 -4.32 -14.27 -2.96
C ILE A 297 -5.69 -14.49 -2.29
N ALA A 298 -5.80 -15.42 -1.35
CA ALA A 298 -7.01 -15.60 -0.55
C ALA A 298 -7.34 -14.36 0.30
N ALA A 299 -6.33 -13.71 0.91
CA ALA A 299 -6.53 -12.47 1.65
C ALA A 299 -7.01 -11.32 0.74
N LEU A 300 -6.44 -11.17 -0.46
CA LEU A 300 -6.88 -10.21 -1.47
C LEU A 300 -8.34 -10.48 -1.88
N LYS A 301 -8.69 -11.75 -2.12
CA LYS A 301 -10.06 -12.20 -2.42
C LYS A 301 -11.02 -11.83 -1.30
N PHE A 302 -10.72 -12.15 -0.05
CA PHE A 302 -11.58 -11.77 1.08
C PHE A 302 -11.71 -10.26 1.20
N ARG A 303 -10.59 -9.52 1.04
CA ARG A 303 -10.56 -8.07 1.20
C ARG A 303 -11.40 -7.35 0.16
N ARG A 304 -11.46 -7.84 -1.09
CA ARG A 304 -12.36 -7.27 -2.12
C ARG A 304 -13.82 -7.71 -1.99
N SER A 305 -14.10 -8.75 -1.20
CA SER A 305 -15.44 -9.33 -1.02
C SER A 305 -16.13 -8.91 0.28
N THR A 306 -15.56 -7.97 1.03
CA THR A 306 -16.21 -7.39 2.21
C THR A 306 -17.45 -6.60 1.77
N PRO A 307 -18.52 -6.56 2.59
CA PRO A 307 -19.73 -5.83 2.23
C PRO A 307 -19.45 -4.37 1.88
N VAL A 308 -20.05 -3.91 0.80
CA VAL A 308 -19.91 -2.54 0.29
C VAL A 308 -21.20 -1.78 0.57
N VAL A 309 -21.06 -0.54 1.04
CA VAL A 309 -22.13 0.43 1.18
C VAL A 309 -21.83 1.60 0.25
N ILE A 310 -22.86 2.12 -0.42
CA ILE A 310 -22.73 3.32 -1.24
C ILE A 310 -23.01 4.53 -0.34
N GLN A 311 -22.06 5.44 -0.23
CA GLN A 311 -22.23 6.74 0.45
C GLN A 311 -22.09 7.85 -0.58
N GLY A 312 -23.19 8.55 -0.86
CA GLY A 312 -23.27 9.42 -2.04
C GLY A 312 -23.23 8.58 -3.32
N ASP A 313 -22.20 8.78 -4.12
CA ASP A 313 -21.90 8.07 -5.38
C ASP A 313 -20.69 7.12 -5.26
N LEU A 314 -20.00 7.10 -4.10
CA LEU A 314 -18.80 6.29 -3.89
C LEU A 314 -19.09 5.01 -3.11
N GLN A 315 -18.32 3.98 -3.44
CA GLN A 315 -18.35 2.70 -2.74
C GLN A 315 -17.40 2.73 -1.53
N HIS A 316 -17.91 2.30 -0.38
CA HIS A 316 -17.17 2.17 0.87
C HIS A 316 -17.32 0.77 1.44
N SER A 317 -16.28 0.27 2.11
CA SER A 317 -16.37 -0.97 2.86
C SER A 317 -15.66 -0.82 4.20
N SER A 318 -16.23 -1.38 5.25
CA SER A 318 -15.61 -1.43 6.58
C SER A 318 -14.41 -2.39 6.64
N GLY A 319 -14.23 -3.26 5.64
CA GLY A 319 -13.16 -4.25 5.62
C GLY A 319 -13.43 -5.50 6.48
N PHE A 320 -14.65 -5.65 6.99
CA PHE A 320 -15.07 -6.81 7.77
C PHE A 320 -15.81 -7.85 6.93
N LEU A 321 -15.53 -9.13 7.16
CA LEU A 321 -16.45 -10.21 6.78
C LEU A 321 -17.51 -10.35 7.86
N ASP A 322 -18.78 -10.36 7.47
CA ASP A 322 -19.88 -10.54 8.43
C ASP A 322 -20.02 -12.01 8.89
N GLU A 323 -20.78 -12.22 9.96
CA GLU A 323 -20.96 -13.55 10.55
C GLU A 323 -21.64 -14.53 9.56
N LYS A 324 -22.55 -14.04 8.71
CA LYS A 324 -23.27 -14.86 7.73
C LYS A 324 -22.33 -15.35 6.64
N GLN A 325 -21.46 -14.49 6.12
CA GLN A 325 -20.41 -14.83 5.17
C GLN A 325 -19.45 -15.85 5.78
N MET A 326 -18.99 -15.62 7.02
CA MET A 326 -18.08 -16.54 7.71
C MET A 326 -18.68 -17.92 8.00
N LYS A 327 -20.01 -18.03 8.17
CA LYS A 327 -20.71 -19.32 8.35
C LYS A 327 -20.81 -20.13 7.05
N GLN A 328 -20.59 -19.53 5.89
CA GLN A 328 -20.56 -20.27 4.63
C GLN A 328 -19.39 -21.25 4.64
N LYS A 329 -19.68 -22.54 4.42
CA LYS A 329 -18.72 -23.65 4.57
C LYS A 329 -17.39 -23.37 3.86
N GLN A 330 -17.44 -22.96 2.59
CA GLN A 330 -16.25 -22.70 1.79
C GLN A 330 -15.41 -21.54 2.35
N ILE A 331 -16.04 -20.40 2.65
CA ILE A 331 -15.39 -19.22 3.25
C ILE A 331 -14.76 -19.59 4.59
N HIS A 332 -15.49 -20.30 5.45
CA HIS A 332 -14.99 -20.75 6.75
C HIS A 332 -13.71 -21.59 6.63
N TYR A 333 -13.70 -22.58 5.73
CA TYR A 333 -12.53 -23.45 5.55
C TYR A 333 -11.33 -22.69 4.97
N GLU A 334 -11.54 -21.88 3.93
CA GLU A 334 -10.49 -21.10 3.28
C GLU A 334 -9.92 -20.04 4.24
N LEU A 335 -10.77 -19.34 4.99
CA LEU A 335 -10.36 -18.38 6.03
C LEU A 335 -9.53 -19.07 7.13
N ARG A 336 -9.99 -20.21 7.65
CA ARG A 336 -9.30 -20.95 8.70
C ARG A 336 -7.94 -21.47 8.23
N ASP A 337 -7.85 -21.99 7.01
CA ASP A 337 -6.59 -22.47 6.43
C ASP A 337 -5.58 -21.33 6.25
N THR A 338 -6.03 -20.21 5.66
CA THR A 338 -5.22 -18.99 5.49
C THR A 338 -4.71 -18.47 6.84
N LEU A 339 -5.59 -18.36 7.84
CA LEU A 339 -5.22 -17.96 9.20
C LEU A 339 -4.25 -18.93 9.87
N GLY A 340 -4.40 -20.23 9.61
CA GLY A 340 -3.48 -21.26 10.06
C GLY A 340 -2.07 -21.01 9.54
N LEU A 341 -1.92 -20.62 8.26
CA LEU A 341 -0.63 -20.22 7.71
C LEU A 341 -0.11 -18.92 8.33
N VAL A 342 -0.93 -17.87 8.41
CA VAL A 342 -0.55 -16.58 9.03
C VAL A 342 0.00 -16.81 10.44
N ARG A 343 -0.68 -17.62 11.25
CA ARG A 343 -0.22 -17.97 12.61
C ARG A 343 1.12 -18.72 12.59
N ARG A 344 1.35 -19.63 11.65
CA ARG A 344 2.63 -20.37 11.52
C ARG A 344 3.78 -19.43 11.18
N VAL A 345 3.61 -18.58 10.17
CA VAL A 345 4.61 -17.59 9.73
C VAL A 345 4.91 -16.62 10.85
N HIS A 346 3.87 -16.03 11.46
CA HIS A 346 4.02 -15.09 12.57
C HIS A 346 4.77 -15.70 13.76
N ARG A 347 4.47 -16.95 14.14
CA ARG A 347 5.22 -17.65 15.20
C ARG A 347 6.67 -17.93 14.85
N ALA A 348 6.98 -18.19 13.58
CA ALA A 348 8.35 -18.37 13.11
C ALA A 348 9.12 -17.06 13.24
N LEU A 349 8.54 -15.95 12.78
CA LEU A 349 9.13 -14.61 12.93
C LEU A 349 9.30 -14.20 14.40
N GLN A 350 8.35 -14.50 15.27
CA GLN A 350 8.50 -14.27 16.71
C GLN A 350 9.63 -15.10 17.34
N ARG A 351 9.84 -16.35 16.88
CA ARG A 351 10.99 -17.16 17.35
C ARG A 351 12.31 -16.55 16.86
N GLN A 352 12.36 -16.13 15.61
CA GLN A 352 13.51 -15.46 15.03
C GLN A 352 13.85 -14.18 15.80
N LEU A 353 12.85 -13.36 16.13
CA LEU A 353 13.05 -12.16 16.92
C LEU A 353 13.65 -12.47 18.30
N ARG A 354 13.06 -13.41 19.04
CA ARG A 354 13.60 -13.82 20.37
C ARG A 354 15.04 -14.31 20.28
N PHE A 355 15.42 -14.94 19.17
CA PHE A 355 16.78 -15.40 18.96
C PHE A 355 17.73 -14.23 18.65
N ALA A 356 17.32 -13.28 17.82
CA ALA A 356 18.08 -12.07 17.53
C ALA A 356 18.30 -11.22 18.80
N GLU A 357 17.26 -11.02 19.61
CA GLU A 357 17.34 -10.26 20.86
C GLU A 357 18.24 -10.91 21.91
N ARG A 358 18.30 -12.26 21.97
CA ARG A 358 19.21 -12.99 22.87
C ARG A 358 20.68 -12.93 22.47
N ARG A 359 20.98 -12.62 21.21
CA ARG A 359 22.35 -12.50 20.69
C ARG A 359 22.93 -11.09 20.87
N ARG A 360 22.12 -10.14 21.33
CA ARG A 360 22.60 -8.80 21.65
C ARG A 360 23.39 -8.85 22.96
N PRO A 361 24.63 -8.35 22.98
CA PRO A 361 25.51 -8.40 24.15
C PRO A 361 24.98 -7.59 25.33
#